data_AF-A0A486XKQ8-F1
#
_entry.id   AF-A0A486XKQ8-F1
#
_cell.length_a   1.000
_cell.length_b   1.000
_cell.length_c   1.000
_cell.angle_alpha   90.00
_cell.angle_beta   90.00
_cell.angle_gamma   90.00
#
_symmetry.space_group_name_H-M   'P 1'
#
loop_
_entity.id
_entity.type
_entity.pdbx_description
1 polymer ?
#
loop_
_entity_poly.entity_id
_entity_poly.type
_entity_poly.pdbx_seq_one_letter_code
_entity_poly.pdbx_strand_id
1 'polypeptide(L)'
;MTAWSAYNDENIFQSELWLSQWGLLAFNAQGEHHYVDNVGRYDFVLLQFDQDVELSGINIDYFGSDSDISIAAFNSNPFQGSSAATRWQQVAGTALSTSSFANVGQSSTQYYALNSGVNAAQLTSGVSASFWLVGAYNSYFGAGSGLGTGNDSVKLAGLTTTTSDFTQVSAPATLSLFALSLFALVGRRRRK
;
A
#
# COMPACT_ATOMS: atom_id res chain seq x y z
N MET A 1 -1.22 -10.86 -6.95
CA MET A 1 -0.14 -9.85 -7.06
C MET A 1 0.68 -10.12 -8.32
N THR A 2 1.23 -9.07 -8.94
CA THR A 2 1.98 -9.14 -10.21
C THR A 2 3.07 -8.08 -10.22
N ALA A 3 4.20 -8.33 -10.88
CA ALA A 3 5.25 -7.32 -11.08
C ALA A 3 5.20 -6.72 -12.49
N TRP A 4 5.57 -5.45 -12.58
CA TRP A 4 5.54 -4.65 -13.79
C TRP A 4 6.80 -3.78 -13.84
N SER A 5 7.35 -3.61 -15.03
CA SER A 5 8.58 -2.85 -15.24
C SER A 5 8.48 -2.04 -16.53
N ALA A 6 9.23 -0.95 -16.61
CA ALA A 6 9.51 -0.27 -17.86
C ALA A 6 10.95 0.26 -17.85
N TYR A 7 11.60 0.23 -19.02
CA TYR A 7 12.90 0.90 -19.19
C TYR A 7 12.66 2.40 -19.25
N ASN A 8 13.08 3.12 -18.20
CA ASN A 8 12.78 4.54 -18.04
C ASN A 8 11.28 4.83 -18.28
N ASP A 9 10.97 5.60 -19.32
CA ASP A 9 9.62 6.01 -19.65
C ASP A 9 9.01 5.20 -20.81
N GLU A 10 9.61 4.06 -21.19
CA GLU A 10 9.12 3.20 -22.27
C GLU A 10 7.82 2.47 -21.93
N ASN A 11 7.40 1.56 -22.82
CA ASN A 11 6.21 0.76 -22.60
C ASN A 11 6.41 -0.18 -21.40
N ILE A 12 5.40 -0.19 -20.54
CA ILE A 12 5.33 -1.10 -19.41
C ILE A 12 5.16 -2.54 -19.92
N PHE A 13 5.91 -3.45 -19.34
CA PHE A 13 5.79 -4.89 -19.55
C PHE A 13 5.65 -5.61 -18.20
N GLN A 14 5.08 -6.81 -18.22
CA GLN A 14 4.98 -7.63 -17.03
C GLN A 14 6.34 -8.27 -16.75
N SER A 15 6.86 -8.06 -15.54
CA SER A 15 8.08 -8.71 -15.04
C SER A 15 7.72 -9.91 -14.17
N GLU A 16 8.70 -10.78 -13.92
CA GLU A 16 8.50 -11.89 -13.01
C GLU A 16 8.54 -11.39 -11.57
N LEU A 17 7.68 -11.93 -10.71
CA LEU A 17 7.70 -11.63 -9.30
C LEU A 17 8.32 -12.81 -8.55
N TRP A 18 9.34 -12.53 -7.74
CA TRP A 18 10.02 -13.54 -6.95
C TRP A 18 10.00 -13.15 -5.47
N LEU A 19 9.98 -14.17 -4.60
CA LEU A 19 10.08 -14.01 -3.16
C LEU A 19 11.45 -14.52 -2.69
N SER A 20 12.15 -13.71 -1.93
CA SER A 20 13.40 -14.11 -1.25
C SER A 20 13.24 -14.03 0.27
N GLN A 21 14.24 -14.50 1.01
CA GLN A 21 14.28 -14.35 2.47
C GLN A 21 14.27 -12.88 2.93
N TRP A 22 14.52 -11.94 2.01
CA TRP A 22 14.60 -10.51 2.27
C TRP A 22 13.37 -9.75 1.73
N GLY A 23 12.32 -10.47 1.32
CA GLY A 23 11.12 -9.88 0.71
C GLY A 23 11.00 -10.07 -0.81
N LEU A 24 10.01 -9.38 -1.37
CA LEU A 24 9.61 -9.40 -2.77
C LEU A 24 10.59 -8.62 -3.64
N LEU A 25 10.83 -9.16 -4.83
CA LEU A 25 11.64 -8.55 -5.87
C LEU A 25 10.98 -8.71 -7.24
N ALA A 26 11.25 -7.75 -8.13
CA ALA A 26 10.94 -7.87 -9.55
C ALA A 26 12.15 -8.52 -10.23
N PHE A 27 11.92 -9.60 -10.98
CA PHE A 27 12.92 -10.25 -11.79
C PHE A 27 12.64 -9.98 -13.28
N ASN A 28 13.67 -9.51 -13.97
CA ASN A 28 13.73 -9.32 -15.40
C ASN A 28 14.97 -10.02 -15.98
N ALA A 29 14.84 -10.55 -17.18
CA ALA A 29 15.75 -11.55 -17.72
C ALA A 29 17.18 -11.06 -18.07
N GLN A 30 17.58 -9.83 -17.69
CA GLN A 30 18.86 -9.22 -18.09
C GLN A 30 19.53 -8.48 -16.92
N GLY A 31 20.57 -9.11 -16.32
CA GLY A 31 21.62 -8.40 -15.56
C GLY A 31 21.22 -7.79 -14.21
N GLU A 32 20.51 -8.53 -13.37
CA GLU A 32 19.80 -7.93 -12.22
C GLU A 32 20.52 -7.89 -10.88
N HIS A 33 20.10 -6.89 -10.09
CA HIS A 33 20.43 -6.73 -8.68
C HIS A 33 19.39 -7.36 -7.73
N HIS A 34 18.31 -7.96 -8.24
CA HIS A 34 17.21 -8.60 -7.49
C HIS A 34 16.48 -7.64 -6.52
N TYR A 35 15.98 -6.51 -7.05
CA TYR A 35 15.24 -5.49 -6.30
C TYR A 35 13.95 -5.11 -7.02
N VAL A 36 13.08 -4.39 -6.32
CA VAL A 36 12.16 -3.44 -6.96
C VAL A 36 12.93 -2.12 -7.03
N ASP A 37 13.38 -1.71 -8.21
CA ASP A 37 14.33 -0.61 -8.35
C ASP A 37 13.90 0.45 -9.39
N ASN A 38 14.53 1.62 -9.28
CA ASN A 38 14.43 2.67 -10.30
C ASN A 38 15.76 2.88 -11.07
N VAL A 39 16.65 1.87 -11.08
CA VAL A 39 18.01 2.00 -11.61
C VAL A 39 18.04 1.55 -13.08
N GLY A 40 17.86 2.52 -13.99
CA GLY A 40 17.80 2.28 -15.44
C GLY A 40 16.47 1.70 -15.94
N ARG A 41 15.52 1.51 -15.02
CA ARG A 41 14.15 1.02 -15.19
C ARG A 41 13.30 1.54 -14.05
N TYR A 42 11.99 1.30 -14.06
CA TYR A 42 11.13 1.52 -12.91
C TYR A 42 10.29 0.27 -12.68
N ASP A 43 10.51 -0.38 -11.55
CA ASP A 43 9.81 -1.59 -11.17
C ASP A 43 8.71 -1.29 -10.15
N PHE A 44 7.56 -1.93 -10.34
CA PHE A 44 6.41 -1.85 -9.46
C PHE A 44 5.78 -3.22 -9.23
N VAL A 45 5.22 -3.40 -8.05
CA VAL A 45 4.40 -4.56 -7.68
C VAL A 45 2.96 -4.08 -7.51
N LEU A 46 2.06 -4.71 -8.26
CA LEU A 46 0.61 -4.53 -8.10
C LEU A 46 0.09 -5.59 -7.14
N LEU A 47 -0.48 -5.11 -6.04
CA LEU A 47 -1.18 -5.89 -5.04
C LEU A 47 -2.68 -5.77 -5.28
N GLN A 48 -3.37 -6.89 -5.05
CA GLN A 48 -4.81 -6.99 -5.20
C GLN A 48 -5.38 -7.56 -3.91
N PHE A 49 -6.44 -6.94 -3.42
CA PHE A 49 -7.21 -7.34 -2.27
C PHE A 49 -8.62 -7.75 -2.73
N ASP A 50 -9.27 -8.58 -1.94
CA ASP A 50 -10.65 -9.06 -2.15
C ASP A 50 -11.70 -8.04 -1.69
N GLN A 51 -11.28 -7.02 -0.95
CA GLN A 51 -12.06 -5.89 -0.47
C GLN A 51 -11.26 -4.60 -0.58
N ASP A 52 -11.92 -3.46 -0.45
CA ASP A 52 -11.23 -2.17 -0.41
C ASP A 52 -10.53 -1.99 0.93
N VAL A 53 -9.24 -1.64 0.87
CA VAL A 53 -8.40 -1.41 2.05
C VAL A 53 -7.69 -0.06 1.94
N GLU A 54 -7.44 0.56 3.09
CA GLU A 54 -6.56 1.72 3.21
C GLU A 54 -5.14 1.24 3.57
N LEU A 55 -4.13 1.71 2.83
CA LEU A 55 -2.73 1.40 3.11
C LEU A 55 -2.17 2.42 4.11
N SER A 56 -1.69 1.95 5.27
CA SER A 56 -1.19 2.80 6.37
C SER A 56 0.30 2.62 6.68
N GLY A 57 0.90 1.52 6.26
CA GLY A 57 2.32 1.25 6.51
C GLY A 57 2.96 0.31 5.51
N ILE A 58 4.28 0.34 5.46
CA ILE A 58 5.10 -0.50 4.60
C ILE A 58 6.29 -1.08 5.36
N ASN A 59 6.70 -2.28 5.01
CA ASN A 59 7.88 -2.95 5.56
C ASN A 59 8.89 -3.20 4.46
N ILE A 60 10.08 -2.62 4.59
CA ILE A 60 11.23 -2.84 3.71
C ILE A 60 12.28 -3.62 4.51
N ASP A 61 12.61 -4.84 4.06
CA ASP A 61 13.60 -5.67 4.77
C ASP A 61 15.03 -5.28 4.41
N TYR A 62 15.20 -4.82 3.17
CA TYR A 62 16.48 -4.45 2.63
C TYR A 62 16.30 -3.35 1.59
N PHE A 63 17.24 -2.41 1.57
CA PHE A 63 17.38 -1.45 0.47
C PHE A 63 18.85 -1.33 0.09
N GLY A 64 19.12 -0.97 -1.17
CA GLY A 64 20.47 -0.75 -1.68
C GLY A 64 20.98 0.62 -1.31
N SER A 65 21.05 1.53 -2.30
CA SER A 65 21.58 2.88 -2.09
C SER A 65 20.59 3.82 -1.41
N ASP A 66 19.33 3.79 -1.83
CA ASP A 66 18.24 4.58 -1.28
C ASP A 66 16.93 3.79 -1.32
N SER A 67 15.91 4.34 -0.66
CA SER A 67 14.63 3.66 -0.40
C SER A 67 13.45 4.60 -0.55
N ASP A 68 13.49 5.48 -1.55
CA ASP A 68 12.34 6.25 -1.95
C ASP A 68 11.38 5.36 -2.74
N ILE A 69 10.08 5.48 -2.47
CA ILE A 69 9.04 4.66 -3.10
C ILE A 69 7.92 5.53 -3.65
N SER A 70 7.17 4.95 -4.58
CA SER A 70 5.94 5.50 -5.10
C SER A 70 4.79 4.52 -4.90
N ILE A 71 3.63 5.05 -4.53
CA ILE A 71 2.41 4.31 -4.23
C ILE A 71 1.24 4.90 -5.03
N ALA A 72 0.40 4.04 -5.60
CA ALA A 72 -0.85 4.43 -6.23
C ALA A 72 -1.99 3.48 -5.89
N ALA A 73 -3.20 4.03 -5.82
CA ALA A 73 -4.44 3.32 -5.49
C ALA A 73 -5.38 3.23 -6.70
N PHE A 74 -6.01 2.07 -6.91
CA PHE A 74 -6.95 1.85 -8.01
C PHE A 74 -8.15 0.99 -7.58
N ASN A 75 -9.31 1.23 -8.18
CA ASN A 75 -10.50 0.37 -8.04
C ASN A 75 -10.51 -0.83 -9.01
N SER A 76 -9.57 -0.85 -9.95
CA SER A 76 -9.45 -1.90 -10.98
C SER A 76 -8.00 -1.99 -11.44
N ASN A 77 -7.60 -3.16 -11.96
CA ASN A 77 -6.25 -3.36 -12.45
C ASN A 77 -5.90 -2.39 -13.61
N PRO A 78 -4.93 -1.48 -13.45
CA PRO A 78 -4.61 -0.48 -14.48
C PRO A 78 -3.95 -1.06 -15.74
N PHE A 79 -3.51 -2.32 -15.71
CA PHE A 79 -2.80 -2.99 -16.81
C PHE A 79 -3.68 -3.97 -17.60
N GLN A 80 -4.98 -3.99 -17.35
CA GLN A 80 -5.92 -4.91 -18.00
C GLN A 80 -7.07 -4.19 -18.70
N GLY A 81 -7.68 -4.87 -19.67
CA GLY A 81 -8.82 -4.36 -20.43
C GLY A 81 -8.45 -3.49 -21.62
N SER A 82 -9.47 -2.90 -22.26
CA SER A 82 -9.32 -2.09 -23.49
C SER A 82 -8.63 -0.74 -23.26
N SER A 83 -8.52 -0.31 -22.01
CA SER A 83 -7.90 0.96 -21.60
C SER A 83 -6.65 0.73 -20.75
N ALA A 84 -6.01 -0.44 -20.89
CA ALA A 84 -4.78 -0.77 -20.16
C ALA A 84 -3.72 0.32 -20.35
N ALA A 85 -3.21 0.82 -19.24
CA ALA A 85 -2.15 1.82 -19.24
C ALA A 85 -0.84 1.19 -19.74
N THR A 86 -0.17 1.89 -20.64
CA THR A 86 1.07 1.42 -21.27
C THR A 86 2.31 2.17 -20.81
N ARG A 87 2.13 3.28 -20.06
CA ARG A 87 3.22 4.14 -19.56
C ARG A 87 2.95 4.58 -18.13
N TRP A 88 4.00 4.85 -17.36
CA TRP A 88 3.88 5.21 -15.95
C TRP A 88 3.07 6.49 -15.73
N GLN A 89 3.22 7.49 -16.61
CA GLN A 89 2.39 8.70 -16.59
C GLN A 89 0.89 8.39 -16.74
N GLN A 90 0.51 7.42 -17.58
CA GLN A 90 -0.89 7.02 -17.75
C GLN A 90 -1.41 6.27 -16.53
N VAL A 91 -0.59 5.40 -15.95
CA VAL A 91 -0.90 4.70 -14.70
C VAL A 91 -1.16 5.71 -13.58
N ALA A 92 -0.26 6.66 -13.38
CA ALA A 92 -0.43 7.72 -12.39
C ALA A 92 -1.68 8.59 -12.66
N GLY A 93 -1.91 8.95 -13.93
CA GLY A 93 -3.06 9.79 -14.31
C GLY A 93 -4.44 9.14 -14.19
N THR A 94 -4.50 7.82 -14.03
CA THR A 94 -5.76 7.06 -13.85
C THR A 94 -5.95 6.55 -12.42
N ALA A 95 -4.98 6.76 -11.54
CA ALA A 95 -5.05 6.38 -10.14
C ALA A 95 -6.09 7.22 -9.38
N LEU A 96 -6.69 6.64 -8.35
CA LEU A 96 -7.54 7.36 -7.39
C LEU A 96 -6.71 8.34 -6.56
N SER A 97 -5.48 7.93 -6.24
CA SER A 97 -4.49 8.71 -5.54
C SER A 97 -3.11 8.19 -5.88
N THR A 98 -2.13 9.09 -5.87
CA THR A 98 -0.71 8.79 -5.97
C THR A 98 0.06 9.54 -4.90
N SER A 99 1.08 8.93 -4.32
CA SER A 99 2.00 9.60 -3.40
C SER A 99 3.38 8.94 -3.44
N SER A 100 4.41 9.72 -3.15
CA SER A 100 5.79 9.24 -3.08
C SER A 100 6.36 9.51 -1.69
N PHE A 101 7.17 8.60 -1.19
CA PHE A 101 7.67 8.59 0.19
C PHE A 101 9.18 8.44 0.19
N ALA A 102 9.86 9.35 0.87
CA ALA A 102 11.32 9.36 0.94
C ALA A 102 11.86 8.45 2.06
N ASN A 103 12.97 7.77 1.82
CA ASN A 103 13.76 7.07 2.84
C ASN A 103 12.97 6.05 3.69
N VAL A 104 12.02 5.32 3.11
CA VAL A 104 11.13 4.43 3.89
C VAL A 104 11.87 3.25 4.52
N GLY A 105 13.00 2.84 3.94
CA GLY A 105 13.84 1.74 4.43
C GLY A 105 14.68 2.10 5.66
N GLN A 106 14.78 3.38 6.03
CA GLN A 106 15.59 3.82 7.18
C GLN A 106 14.91 3.59 8.54
N SER A 107 13.72 2.99 8.57
CA SER A 107 13.05 2.68 9.83
C SER A 107 13.85 1.66 10.65
N SER A 108 14.11 1.97 11.92
CA SER A 108 14.81 1.09 12.86
C SER A 108 14.02 -0.17 13.23
N THR A 109 12.72 -0.20 12.96
CA THR A 109 11.82 -1.32 13.28
C THR A 109 11.39 -2.11 12.04
N GLN A 110 12.00 -1.85 10.87
CA GLN A 110 11.62 -2.44 9.58
C GLN A 110 10.15 -2.20 9.18
N TYR A 111 9.46 -1.32 9.89
CA TYR A 111 8.10 -0.86 9.64
C TYR A 111 8.12 0.66 9.51
N TYR A 112 7.54 1.17 8.44
CA TYR A 112 7.41 2.60 8.18
C TYR A 112 5.93 2.98 8.11
N ALA A 113 5.49 3.86 9.00
CA ALA A 113 4.15 4.44 8.95
C ALA A 113 4.11 5.52 7.85
N LEU A 114 3.19 5.41 6.90
CA LEU A 114 3.07 6.28 5.72
C LEU A 114 2.53 7.69 6.03
N ASN A 115 2.62 8.13 7.28
CA ASN A 115 2.25 9.45 7.76
C ASN A 115 3.26 9.97 8.80
N SER A 116 4.50 9.49 8.75
CA SER A 116 5.53 9.77 9.74
C SER A 116 6.75 10.51 9.15
N GLY A 117 7.54 11.13 10.03
CA GLY A 117 8.81 11.76 9.67
C GLY A 117 8.70 12.80 8.55
N VAL A 118 9.66 12.76 7.62
CA VAL A 118 9.70 13.65 6.44
C VAL A 118 8.51 13.46 5.50
N ASN A 119 7.79 12.34 5.62
CA ASN A 119 6.64 12.01 4.78
C ASN A 119 5.29 12.27 5.44
N ALA A 120 5.24 12.94 6.58
CA ALA A 120 3.98 13.17 7.31
C ALA A 120 2.91 13.93 6.51
N ALA A 121 3.31 14.69 5.48
CA ALA A 121 2.41 15.40 4.58
C ALA A 121 1.95 14.56 3.36
N GLN A 122 2.60 13.42 3.11
CA GLN A 122 2.21 12.49 2.04
C GLN A 122 1.09 11.61 2.58
N LEU A 123 0.02 11.39 1.82
CA LEU A 123 -1.17 10.70 2.34
C LEU A 123 -1.69 9.65 1.37
N THR A 124 -1.60 8.40 1.79
CA THR A 124 -2.51 7.32 1.37
C THR A 124 -3.79 7.29 2.22
N SER A 125 -3.86 8.10 3.28
CA SER A 125 -4.96 8.04 4.24
C SER A 125 -6.27 8.58 3.69
N GLY A 126 -7.38 7.94 4.06
CA GLY A 126 -8.71 8.25 3.54
C GLY A 126 -8.96 7.73 2.12
N VAL A 127 -7.99 7.03 1.51
CA VAL A 127 -8.14 6.36 0.22
C VAL A 127 -8.29 4.86 0.48
N SER A 128 -9.48 4.35 0.17
CA SER A 128 -9.75 2.90 0.19
C SER A 128 -9.76 2.38 -1.24
N ALA A 129 -9.03 1.29 -1.49
CA ALA A 129 -8.89 0.69 -2.81
C ALA A 129 -8.61 -0.81 -2.73
N SER A 130 -9.04 -1.55 -3.74
CA SER A 130 -8.79 -3.00 -3.89
C SER A 130 -7.50 -3.31 -4.65
N PHE A 131 -6.88 -2.32 -5.30
CA PHE A 131 -5.60 -2.46 -5.98
C PHE A 131 -4.62 -1.38 -5.52
N TRP A 132 -3.43 -1.82 -5.11
CA TRP A 132 -2.34 -0.94 -4.67
C TRP A 132 -1.08 -1.25 -5.47
N LEU A 133 -0.55 -0.23 -6.13
CA LEU A 133 0.71 -0.31 -6.86
C LEU A 133 1.81 0.29 -5.99
N VAL A 134 2.89 -0.45 -5.76
CA VAL A 134 4.02 -0.02 -4.92
C VAL A 134 5.32 -0.32 -5.65
N GLY A 135 6.21 0.66 -5.75
CA GLY A 135 7.49 0.48 -6.46
C GLY A 135 8.53 1.50 -6.02
N ALA A 136 9.71 1.39 -6.61
CA ALA A 136 10.76 2.38 -6.42
C ALA A 136 10.29 3.76 -6.94
N TYR A 137 10.85 4.83 -6.40
CA TYR A 137 10.37 6.18 -6.68
C TYR A 137 10.30 6.48 -8.17
N ASN A 138 9.17 7.03 -8.59
CA ASN A 138 8.92 7.56 -9.92
C ASN A 138 8.16 8.90 -9.81
N SER A 139 8.68 9.94 -10.46
CA SER A 139 8.18 11.31 -10.34
C SER A 139 6.75 11.52 -10.85
N TYR A 140 6.23 10.62 -11.69
CA TYR A 140 4.83 10.69 -12.14
C TYR A 140 3.83 10.45 -11.01
N PHE A 141 4.23 9.79 -9.93
CA PHE A 141 3.35 9.41 -8.82
C PHE A 141 3.38 10.42 -7.66
N GLY A 142 4.14 11.49 -7.80
CA GLY A 142 4.29 12.53 -6.79
C GLY A 142 5.73 12.99 -6.72
N ALA A 143 5.93 14.29 -6.57
CA ALA A 143 7.24 14.91 -6.40
C ALA A 143 7.32 15.57 -5.02
N GLY A 144 8.53 15.69 -4.48
CA GLY A 144 8.74 16.16 -3.12
C GLY A 144 10.21 16.33 -2.79
N SER A 145 10.48 17.00 -1.67
CA SER A 145 11.83 17.16 -1.16
C SER A 145 12.39 15.83 -0.67
N GLY A 146 13.64 15.54 -1.01
CA GLY A 146 14.33 14.33 -0.56
C GLY A 146 14.01 13.07 -1.35
N LEU A 147 13.35 13.21 -2.51
CA LEU A 147 13.13 12.11 -3.46
C LEU A 147 14.18 12.16 -4.58
N GLY A 148 14.95 11.08 -4.73
CA GLY A 148 15.99 10.91 -5.76
C GLY A 148 15.56 9.94 -6.86
N THR A 149 15.98 10.14 -8.10
CA THR A 149 15.75 9.15 -9.18
C THR A 149 17.03 8.39 -9.50
N GLY A 150 16.92 7.09 -9.75
CA GLY A 150 18.02 6.28 -10.29
C GLY A 150 18.94 5.69 -9.23
N ASN A 151 18.53 5.71 -7.96
CA ASN A 151 19.29 5.21 -6.81
C ASN A 151 18.45 4.39 -5.82
N ASP A 152 17.15 4.19 -6.10
CA ASP A 152 16.25 3.46 -5.22
C ASP A 152 16.21 2.00 -5.60
N SER A 153 16.37 1.15 -4.59
CA SER A 153 16.30 -0.29 -4.76
C SER A 153 15.85 -0.91 -3.45
N VAL A 154 14.66 -1.51 -3.44
CA VAL A 154 14.04 -2.01 -2.22
C VAL A 154 13.61 -3.46 -2.37
N LYS A 155 13.57 -4.17 -1.24
CA LYS A 155 12.91 -5.47 -1.10
C LYS A 155 11.72 -5.34 -0.17
N LEU A 156 10.53 -5.49 -0.74
CA LEU A 156 9.27 -5.28 -0.03
C LEU A 156 8.93 -6.51 0.81
N ALA A 157 8.92 -6.37 2.13
CA ALA A 157 8.62 -7.46 3.06
C ALA A 157 7.12 -7.58 3.37
N GLY A 158 6.42 -6.45 3.40
CA GLY A 158 5.02 -6.43 3.84
C GLY A 158 4.38 -5.06 3.76
N LEU A 159 3.07 -5.06 4.00
CA LEU A 159 2.20 -3.89 3.99
C LEU A 159 1.30 -3.96 5.21
N THR A 160 0.98 -2.80 5.76
CA THR A 160 -0.01 -2.67 6.82
C THR A 160 -1.23 -1.97 6.25
N THR A 161 -2.36 -2.65 6.32
CA THR A 161 -3.64 -2.19 5.80
C THR A 161 -4.67 -2.08 6.90
N THR A 162 -5.57 -1.11 6.79
CA THR A 162 -6.74 -0.98 7.65
C THR A 162 -8.00 -1.09 6.81
N THR A 163 -9.01 -1.77 7.34
CA THR A 163 -10.33 -1.89 6.73
C THR A 163 -11.33 -1.07 7.53
N SER A 164 -12.24 -0.38 6.85
CA SER A 164 -13.31 0.38 7.53
C SER A 164 -14.51 -0.49 7.92
N ASP A 165 -14.50 -1.78 7.61
CA ASP A 165 -15.57 -2.73 7.92
C ASP A 165 -15.60 -3.09 9.41
N PHE A 166 -16.24 -2.23 10.20
CA PHE A 166 -16.82 -2.63 11.46
C PHE A 166 -18.22 -3.17 11.18
N THR A 167 -18.42 -4.48 11.24
CA THR A 167 -19.78 -5.01 11.39
C THR A 167 -20.31 -4.53 12.73
N GLN A 168 -21.22 -3.56 12.71
CA GLN A 168 -21.92 -3.11 13.90
C GLN A 168 -22.78 -4.27 14.40
N VAL A 169 -22.26 -5.03 15.36
CA VAL A 169 -23.03 -6.08 16.01
C VAL A 169 -24.07 -5.42 16.91
N SER A 170 -25.32 -5.87 16.80
CA SER A 170 -26.36 -5.49 17.76
C SER A 170 -25.86 -5.76 19.17
N ALA A 171 -26.09 -4.81 20.08
CA ALA A 171 -25.76 -5.02 21.49
C ALA A 171 -26.33 -6.37 21.96
N PRO A 172 -25.56 -7.20 22.70
CA PRO A 172 -26.02 -8.51 23.13
C PRO A 172 -27.40 -8.44 23.78
N ALA A 173 -28.32 -9.34 23.44
CA ALA A 173 -29.64 -9.43 24.07
C ALA A 173 -29.57 -9.54 25.61
N THR A 174 -28.41 -9.93 26.15
CA THR A 174 -28.10 -9.93 27.58
C THR A 174 -28.13 -8.55 28.21
N LEU A 175 -27.80 -7.46 27.49
CA LEU A 175 -27.97 -6.08 27.98
C LEU A 175 -29.45 -5.73 28.18
N SER A 176 -30.30 -6.12 27.22
CA SER A 176 -31.75 -5.94 27.33
C SER A 176 -32.34 -6.77 28.48
N LEU A 177 -31.91 -8.04 28.61
CA LEU A 177 -32.32 -8.92 29.71
C LEU A 177 -31.84 -8.42 31.07
N PHE A 178 -30.60 -7.94 31.15
CA PHE A 178 -30.03 -7.33 32.35
C PHE A 178 -30.82 -6.08 32.76
N ALA A 179 -31.08 -5.17 31.81
CA ALA A 179 -31.92 -3.99 32.05
C ALA A 179 -33.34 -4.38 32.50
N LEU A 180 -33.98 -5.35 31.84
CA LEU A 180 -35.29 -5.87 32.23
C LEU A 180 -35.29 -6.46 33.65
N SER A 181 -34.24 -7.21 34.03
CA SER A 181 -34.10 -7.77 35.37
C SER A 181 -33.96 -6.68 36.44
N LEU A 182 -33.20 -5.62 36.16
CA LEU A 182 -33.07 -4.44 37.02
C LEU A 182 -34.42 -3.73 37.19
N PHE A 183 -35.16 -3.51 36.11
CA PHE A 183 -36.50 -2.92 36.17
C PHE A 183 -37.49 -3.78 36.95
N ALA A 184 -37.45 -5.11 36.79
CA ALA A 184 -38.28 -6.04 37.54
C ALA A 184 -37.97 -6.01 39.06
N LEU A 185 -36.69 -5.94 39.43
CA LEU A 185 -36.26 -5.82 40.83
C LEU A 185 -36.70 -4.48 41.46
N VAL A 186 -36.56 -3.37 40.73
CA VAL A 186 -37.01 -2.05 41.19
C VAL A 186 -38.55 -2.01 41.32
N GLY A 187 -39.27 -2.57 40.35
CA GLY A 187 -40.73 -2.66 40.38
C GLY A 187 -41.25 -3.49 41.57
N ARG A 188 -40.54 -4.56 41.93
CA ARG A 188 -40.88 -5.39 43.10
C ARG A 188 -40.65 -4.67 44.43
N ARG A 189 -39.65 -3.78 44.51
CA ARG A 189 -39.38 -2.98 45.73
C ARG A 189 -40.43 -1.91 45.99
N ARG A 190 -41.09 -1.38 44.96
CA ARG A 190 -42.14 -0.35 45.09
C ARG A 190 -43.53 -0.87 45.46
N ARG A 191 -43.72 -2.20 45.49
CA ARG A 191 -44.98 -2.87 45.85
C ARG A 191 -44.99 -3.46 47.27
N LYS A 192 -43.92 -3.23 48.05
CA LYS A 192 -43.88 -3.43 49.50
C LYS A 192 -43.97 -2.06 50.16
#